data_AF-A0A957PAL7-F1
#
_entry.id   AF-A0A957PAL7-F1
#
_cell.length_a   1.000
_cell.length_b   1.000
_cell.length_c   1.000
_cell.angle_alpha   90.00
_cell.angle_beta   90.00
_cell.angle_gamma   90.00
#
_symmetry.space_group_name_H-M   'P 1'
#
loop_
_entity.id
_entity.type
_entity.pdbx_description
1 polymer ?
#
loop_
_entity_poly.entity_id
_entity_poly.type
_entity_poly.pdbx_seq_one_letter_code
_entity_poly.pdbx_strand_id
1 'polypeptide(L)'
;SNVVAAEAHAIIDVRAWTQAEADRLANAIRALQPVTPGAKLEITGGWNRPPLERDATEELFGRAREIGANLGLALEGDGTGGGSDGNFTGALGIPTLDGLGVPGHGAHADHEHIETDKIQTSAALLVALLMEL
;
A
#
# COMPACT_ATOMS: atom_id res chain seq x y z
N SER A 1 -8.20 4.78 43.29
CA SER A 1 -7.99 6.05 42.57
C SER A 1 -9.24 6.92 42.74
N ASN A 2 -9.10 8.20 43.05
CA ASN A 2 -10.21 9.15 43.30
C ASN A 2 -10.05 10.50 42.55
N VAL A 3 -9.21 10.54 41.51
CA VAL A 3 -8.94 11.75 40.70
C VAL A 3 -9.34 11.46 39.25
N VAL A 4 -10.05 12.41 38.62
CA VAL A 4 -10.39 12.37 37.19
C VAL A 4 -9.14 12.70 36.37
N ALA A 5 -8.85 11.91 35.34
CA ALA A 5 -7.70 12.14 34.46
C ALA A 5 -7.87 13.45 33.66
N ALA A 6 -6.78 14.22 33.54
CA ALA A 6 -6.78 15.51 32.86
C ALA A 6 -6.57 15.41 31.33
N GLU A 7 -6.00 14.29 30.86
CA GLU A 7 -5.63 14.08 29.45
C GLU A 7 -5.86 12.63 29.01
N ALA A 8 -6.05 12.44 27.72
CA ALA A 8 -6.10 11.14 27.06
C ALA A 8 -5.56 11.28 25.64
N HIS A 9 -4.87 10.25 25.16
CA HIS A 9 -4.29 10.21 23.82
C HIS A 9 -4.68 8.91 23.13
N ALA A 10 -4.88 8.98 21.81
CA ALA A 10 -5.11 7.82 20.95
C ALA A 10 -4.34 8.00 19.65
N ILE A 11 -3.82 6.90 19.12
CA ILE A 11 -3.20 6.82 17.79
C ILE A 11 -4.14 6.00 16.92
N ILE A 12 -4.41 6.46 15.70
CA ILE A 12 -5.32 5.81 14.76
C ILE A 12 -4.55 5.49 13.49
N ASP A 13 -4.54 4.21 13.11
CA ASP A 13 -4.08 3.75 11.78
C ASP A 13 -5.31 3.68 10.87
N VAL A 14 -5.26 4.35 9.72
CA VAL A 14 -6.35 4.37 8.75
C VAL A 14 -5.78 4.07 7.37
N ARG A 15 -6.49 3.24 6.61
CA ARG A 15 -6.12 2.83 5.26
C ARG A 15 -7.28 3.11 4.31
N ALA A 16 -6.95 3.54 3.10
CA ALA A 16 -7.91 3.81 2.05
C ALA A 16 -7.39 3.25 0.73
N TRP A 17 -8.28 2.65 -0.05
CA TRP A 17 -7.95 2.08 -1.36
C TRP A 17 -8.04 3.10 -2.50
N THR A 18 -8.72 4.23 -2.28
CA THR A 18 -8.89 5.29 -3.26
C THR A 18 -8.62 6.65 -2.65
N GLN A 19 -8.16 7.60 -3.45
CA GLN A 19 -7.89 8.97 -3.02
C GLN A 19 -9.18 9.64 -2.52
N ALA A 20 -10.32 9.38 -3.19
CA ALA A 20 -11.61 9.88 -2.75
C ALA A 20 -11.99 9.42 -1.34
N GLU A 21 -11.69 8.16 -0.99
CA GLU A 21 -11.94 7.64 0.35
C GLU A 21 -10.93 8.19 1.37
N ALA A 22 -9.67 8.37 0.97
CA ALA A 22 -8.65 9.02 1.80
C ALA A 22 -9.05 10.45 2.18
N ASP A 23 -9.61 11.21 1.22
CA ASP A 23 -10.09 12.57 1.43
C ASP A 23 -11.33 12.59 2.32
N ARG A 24 -12.29 11.68 2.09
CA ARG A 24 -13.50 11.54 2.92
C ARG A 24 -13.14 11.28 4.38
N LEU A 25 -12.23 10.33 4.63
CA LEU A 25 -11.78 9.96 5.97
C LEU A 25 -11.02 11.10 6.64
N ALA A 26 -10.10 11.76 5.93
CA ALA A 26 -9.36 12.89 6.47
C ALA A 26 -10.27 14.05 6.88
N ASN A 27 -11.29 14.35 6.05
CA ASN A 27 -12.29 15.38 6.36
C ASN A 27 -13.14 14.98 7.57
N ALA A 28 -13.61 13.74 7.63
CA ALA A 28 -14.42 13.24 8.74
C ALA A 28 -13.66 13.28 10.07
N ILE A 29 -12.39 12.87 10.09
CA ILE A 29 -11.54 12.89 11.28
C ILE A 29 -11.28 14.32 11.74
N ARG A 30 -10.90 15.22 10.83
CA ARG A 30 -10.62 16.64 11.18
C ARG A 30 -11.87 17.40 11.61
N ALA A 31 -13.06 16.95 11.24
CA ALA A 31 -14.33 17.56 11.62
C ALA A 31 -14.80 17.16 13.03
N LEU A 32 -14.17 16.17 13.68
CA LEU A 32 -14.56 15.73 15.02
C LEU A 32 -14.54 16.89 16.02
N GLN A 33 -15.53 16.89 16.92
CA GLN A 33 -15.66 17.88 17.99
C GLN A 33 -15.66 17.18 19.35
N PRO A 34 -15.10 17.80 20.40
CA PRO A 34 -15.19 17.26 21.75
C PRO A 34 -16.67 17.18 22.18
N VAL A 35 -17.09 16.02 22.67
CA VAL A 35 -18.46 15.81 23.17
C VAL A 35 -18.62 16.20 24.64
N THR A 36 -17.52 16.27 25.39
CA THR A 36 -17.50 16.63 26.80
C THR A 36 -17.37 18.16 26.94
N PRO A 37 -18.29 18.84 27.66
CA PRO A 37 -18.20 20.28 27.89
C PRO A 37 -16.87 20.70 28.52
N GLY A 38 -16.24 21.72 27.93
CA GLY A 38 -14.95 22.25 28.40
C GLY A 38 -13.71 21.44 27.97
N ALA A 39 -13.88 20.27 27.35
CA ALA A 39 -12.77 19.51 26.78
C ALA A 39 -12.25 20.18 25.50
N LYS A 40 -10.95 19.99 25.24
CA LYS A 40 -10.29 20.38 23.98
C LYS A 40 -9.88 19.12 23.24
N LEU A 41 -9.99 19.15 21.92
CA LEU A 41 -9.54 18.09 21.04
C LEU A 41 -8.48 18.64 20.10
N GLU A 42 -7.32 18.02 20.09
CA GLU A 42 -6.24 18.30 19.14
C GLU A 42 -6.04 17.07 18.26
N ILE A 43 -6.07 17.29 16.94
CA ILE A 43 -5.90 16.24 15.93
C ILE A 43 -4.70 16.62 15.08
N THR A 44 -3.69 15.77 15.09
CA THR A 44 -2.45 15.95 14.32
C THR A 44 -2.20 14.73 13.45
N GLY A 45 -1.23 14.85 12.52
CA GLY A 45 -0.88 13.82 11.57
C GLY A 45 -1.55 13.99 10.20
N GLY A 46 -1.53 12.91 9.42
CA GLY A 46 -2.02 12.90 8.04
C GLY A 46 -1.60 11.63 7.32
N TRP A 47 -1.86 11.60 6.01
CA TRP A 47 -1.48 10.49 5.15
C TRP A 47 0.03 10.45 4.94
N ASN A 48 0.61 9.27 5.20
CA ASN A 48 2.03 9.02 4.93
C ASN A 48 2.27 8.61 3.46
N ARG A 49 1.34 7.85 2.88
CA ARG A 49 1.36 7.42 1.47
C ARG A 49 -0.05 7.59 0.88
N PRO A 50 -0.16 8.04 -0.38
CA PRO A 50 -1.44 8.01 -1.09
C PRO A 50 -1.81 6.55 -1.45
N PRO A 51 -3.08 6.26 -1.75
CA PRO A 51 -3.48 4.96 -2.27
C PRO A 51 -2.83 4.66 -3.63
N LEU A 52 -2.44 3.40 -3.85
CA LEU A 52 -2.11 2.91 -5.19
C LEU A 52 -3.41 2.37 -5.80
N GLU A 53 -4.08 3.20 -6.58
CA GLU A 53 -5.35 2.82 -7.22
C GLU A 53 -5.14 1.86 -8.38
N ARG A 54 -6.17 1.04 -8.65
CA ARG A 54 -6.09 -0.05 -9.64
C ARG A 54 -5.80 0.47 -11.05
N ASP A 55 -6.33 1.64 -11.39
CA ASP A 55 -6.15 2.29 -12.69
C ASP A 55 -4.68 2.64 -13.00
N ALA A 56 -3.87 2.97 -11.99
CA ALA A 56 -2.44 3.20 -12.13
C ALA A 56 -1.64 1.92 -12.45
N THR A 57 -2.24 0.74 -12.32
CA THR A 57 -1.55 -0.55 -12.45
C THR A 57 -2.15 -1.46 -13.52
N GLU A 58 -3.45 -1.38 -13.79
CA GLU A 58 -4.21 -2.39 -14.54
C GLU A 58 -3.68 -2.64 -15.96
N GLU A 59 -3.44 -1.57 -16.73
CA GLU A 59 -2.94 -1.70 -18.11
C GLU A 59 -1.54 -2.33 -18.14
N LEU A 60 -0.63 -1.83 -17.29
CA LEU A 60 0.73 -2.33 -17.19
C LEU A 60 0.76 -3.79 -16.71
N PHE A 61 -0.13 -4.13 -15.79
CA PHE A 61 -0.31 -5.50 -15.31
C PHE A 61 -0.83 -6.44 -16.39
N GLY A 62 -1.76 -5.99 -17.24
CA GLY A 62 -2.22 -6.76 -18.40
C GLY A 62 -1.06 -7.17 -19.31
N ARG A 63 -0.19 -6.23 -19.65
CA ARG A 63 1.01 -6.50 -20.47
C ARG A 63 2.00 -7.42 -19.75
N ALA A 64 2.22 -7.21 -18.45
CA ALA A 64 3.09 -8.08 -17.67
C ALA A 64 2.58 -9.53 -17.61
N ARG A 65 1.26 -9.75 -17.54
CA ARG A 65 0.65 -11.08 -17.60
C ARG A 65 0.92 -11.77 -18.93
N GLU A 66 0.81 -11.07 -20.05
CA GLU A 66 1.10 -11.63 -21.38
C GLU A 66 2.57 -12.03 -21.50
N ILE A 67 3.48 -11.17 -21.07
CA ILE A 67 4.93 -11.44 -21.03
C ILE A 67 5.23 -12.63 -20.12
N GLY A 68 4.64 -12.67 -18.92
CA GLY A 68 4.77 -13.77 -17.98
C GLY A 68 4.27 -15.09 -18.56
N ALA A 69 3.15 -15.09 -19.29
CA ALA A 69 2.60 -16.29 -19.92
C ALA A 69 3.56 -16.89 -20.97
N ASN A 70 4.30 -16.06 -21.72
CA ASN A 70 5.33 -16.51 -22.65
C ASN A 70 6.50 -17.22 -21.94
N LEU A 71 6.73 -16.91 -20.66
CA LEU A 71 7.70 -17.57 -19.79
C LEU A 71 7.11 -18.78 -19.03
N GLY A 72 5.84 -19.14 -19.30
CA GLY A 72 5.14 -20.20 -18.59
C GLY A 72 4.69 -19.81 -17.18
N LEU A 73 4.58 -18.52 -16.88
CA LEU A 73 4.17 -17.98 -15.59
C LEU A 73 2.70 -17.55 -15.61
N ALA A 74 1.97 -17.90 -14.55
CA ALA A 74 0.64 -17.38 -14.28
C ALA A 74 0.74 -16.27 -13.24
N LEU A 75 0.84 -15.02 -13.69
CA LEU A 75 0.89 -13.88 -12.78
C LEU A 75 -0.51 -13.55 -12.26
N GLU A 76 -0.62 -13.44 -10.94
CA GLU A 76 -1.83 -13.03 -10.22
C GLU A 76 -1.61 -11.65 -9.60
N GLY A 77 -2.64 -10.81 -9.67
CA GLY A 77 -2.60 -9.48 -9.06
C GLY A 77 -3.29 -9.55 -7.71
N ASP A 78 -2.65 -9.03 -6.68
CA ASP A 78 -3.20 -8.97 -5.33
C ASP A 78 -3.06 -7.56 -4.74
N GLY A 79 -3.88 -7.26 -3.74
CA GLY A 79 -3.79 -6.03 -2.96
C GLY A 79 -3.20 -6.34 -1.59
N THR A 80 -2.18 -5.58 -1.18
CA THR A 80 -1.69 -5.67 0.20
C THR A 80 -2.30 -4.57 1.05
N GLY A 81 -2.41 -4.79 2.36
CA GLY A 81 -2.77 -3.70 3.27
C GLY A 81 -1.66 -2.65 3.41
N GLY A 82 -0.42 -2.96 3.03
CA GLY A 82 0.75 -2.10 3.18
C GLY A 82 0.87 -1.04 2.08
N GLY A 83 1.97 -0.29 2.12
CA GLY A 83 2.34 0.62 1.05
C GLY A 83 3.83 0.49 0.72
N SER A 84 4.18 0.82 -0.51
CA SER A 84 5.54 0.86 -1.03
C SER A 84 5.84 2.26 -1.58
N ASP A 85 6.97 2.42 -2.26
CA ASP A 85 7.25 3.66 -2.99
C ASP A 85 6.43 3.77 -4.29
N GLY A 86 5.89 2.65 -4.77
CA GLY A 86 4.98 2.61 -5.92
C GLY A 86 3.68 3.40 -5.70
N ASN A 87 3.26 3.57 -4.44
CA ASN A 87 2.15 4.45 -4.09
C ASN A 87 2.38 5.88 -4.59
N PHE A 88 3.59 6.41 -4.51
CA PHE A 88 3.88 7.78 -4.94
C PHE A 88 3.86 7.91 -6.46
N THR A 89 4.46 6.97 -7.19
CA THR A 89 4.48 7.02 -8.66
C THR A 89 3.07 6.81 -9.23
N GLY A 90 2.29 5.88 -8.65
CA GLY A 90 0.90 5.67 -9.03
C GLY A 90 0.04 6.92 -8.83
N ALA A 91 0.18 7.59 -7.68
CA ALA A 91 -0.53 8.85 -7.42
C ALA A 91 -0.11 10.02 -8.33
N LEU A 92 1.08 9.96 -8.93
CA LEU A 92 1.53 10.90 -9.96
C LEU A 92 0.99 10.56 -11.36
N GLY A 93 0.17 9.52 -11.49
CA GLY A 93 -0.35 9.03 -12.77
C GLY A 93 0.69 8.29 -13.61
N ILE A 94 1.80 7.86 -13.01
CA ILE A 94 2.83 7.07 -13.69
C ILE A 94 2.41 5.59 -13.58
N PRO A 95 2.21 4.87 -14.71
CA PRO A 95 1.90 3.44 -14.67
C PRO A 95 2.91 2.68 -13.81
N THR A 96 2.43 1.98 -12.78
CA THR A 96 3.27 1.39 -11.75
C THR A 96 2.89 -0.06 -11.51
N LEU A 97 3.87 -0.96 -11.60
CA LEU A 97 3.80 -2.32 -11.08
C LEU A 97 4.65 -2.42 -9.83
N ASP A 98 4.08 -3.04 -8.80
CA ASP A 98 4.76 -3.35 -7.56
C ASP A 98 4.71 -4.86 -7.30
N GLY A 99 5.53 -5.36 -6.37
CA GLY A 99 5.55 -6.77 -6.01
C GLY A 99 6.32 -7.67 -6.98
N LEU A 100 7.19 -7.12 -7.82
CA LEU A 100 8.03 -7.86 -8.78
C LEU A 100 9.27 -8.55 -8.13
N GLY A 101 9.32 -8.60 -6.81
CA GLY A 101 10.41 -9.24 -6.06
C GLY A 101 10.45 -10.77 -6.22
N VAL A 102 11.49 -11.38 -5.67
CA VAL A 102 11.53 -12.85 -5.53
C VAL A 102 10.48 -13.27 -4.51
N PRO A 103 9.63 -14.28 -4.79
CA PRO A 103 8.69 -14.84 -3.83
C PRO A 103 9.39 -15.24 -2.52
N GLY A 104 8.67 -15.11 -1.42
CA GLY A 104 9.18 -15.35 -0.08
C GLY A 104 8.08 -15.21 0.96
N HIS A 105 8.45 -15.36 2.23
CA HIS A 105 7.50 -15.23 3.33
C HIS A 105 8.12 -14.58 4.55
N GLY A 106 7.27 -14.13 5.48
CA GLY A 106 7.70 -13.52 6.72
C GLY A 106 8.32 -12.13 6.58
N ALA A 107 7.98 -11.36 5.54
CA ALA A 107 8.45 -9.98 5.39
C ALA A 107 8.19 -9.18 6.68
N HIS A 108 9.24 -8.54 7.22
CA HIS A 108 9.22 -7.83 8.50
C HIS A 108 9.05 -8.72 9.76
N ALA A 109 9.43 -10.00 9.68
CA ALA A 109 9.40 -10.94 10.82
C ALA A 109 10.71 -11.74 10.93
N ASP A 110 10.96 -12.33 12.10
CA ASP A 110 12.19 -13.11 12.36
C ASP A 110 12.39 -14.32 11.42
N HIS A 111 11.32 -14.76 10.76
CA HIS A 111 11.32 -15.87 9.80
C HIS A 111 11.31 -15.39 8.33
N GLU A 112 11.69 -14.14 8.08
CA GLU A 112 11.82 -13.58 6.74
C GLU A 112 12.77 -14.41 5.88
N HIS A 113 12.31 -14.83 4.71
CA HIS A 113 13.11 -15.55 3.72
C HIS A 113 12.56 -15.38 2.31
N ILE A 114 13.39 -15.73 1.32
CA ILE A 114 13.01 -15.85 -0.08
C ILE A 114 13.07 -17.31 -0.54
N GLU A 115 12.31 -17.64 -1.57
CA GLU A 115 12.35 -18.93 -2.26
C GLU A 115 13.49 -18.92 -3.30
N THR A 116 14.64 -19.48 -2.94
CA THR A 116 15.85 -19.38 -3.77
C THR A 116 15.73 -20.05 -5.14
N ASP A 117 14.87 -21.06 -5.27
CA ASP A 117 14.57 -21.72 -6.55
C ASP A 117 13.75 -20.84 -7.50
N LYS A 118 13.18 -19.71 -7.03
CA LYS A 118 12.43 -18.75 -7.83
C LYS A 118 13.27 -17.59 -8.36
N ILE A 119 14.52 -17.45 -7.90
CA ILE A 119 15.39 -16.32 -8.29
C ILE A 119 15.56 -16.25 -9.81
N GLN A 120 15.80 -17.38 -10.48
CA GLN A 120 15.98 -17.38 -11.94
C GLN A 120 14.70 -16.95 -12.66
N THR A 121 13.54 -17.42 -12.20
CA THR A 121 12.24 -17.09 -12.77
C THR A 121 11.89 -15.61 -12.60
N SER A 122 12.08 -15.05 -11.40
CA SER A 122 11.85 -13.62 -11.13
C SER A 122 12.80 -12.74 -11.95
N ALA A 123 14.07 -13.13 -12.07
CA ALA A 123 15.04 -12.41 -12.90
C ALA A 123 14.66 -12.47 -14.39
N ALA A 124 14.22 -13.62 -14.90
CA ALA A 124 13.77 -13.77 -16.27
C ALA A 124 12.54 -12.90 -16.56
N LEU A 125 11.56 -12.87 -15.64
CA LEU A 125 10.41 -11.99 -15.75
C LEU A 125 10.84 -10.52 -15.79
N LEU A 126 11.67 -10.06 -14.85
CA LEU A 126 12.14 -8.67 -14.82
C LEU A 126 12.84 -8.27 -16.13
N VAL A 127 13.70 -9.13 -16.66
CA VAL A 127 14.39 -8.89 -17.94
C VAL A 127 13.39 -8.80 -19.10
N ALA A 128 12.43 -9.73 -19.18
CA ALA A 128 11.42 -9.71 -20.22
C ALA A 128 10.56 -8.44 -20.16
N LEU A 129 10.14 -8.03 -18.96
CA LEU A 129 9.41 -6.77 -18.75
C LEU A 129 10.22 -5.56 -19.22
N LEU A 130 11.51 -5.47 -18.90
CA LEU A 130 12.37 -4.37 -19.34
C LEU A 130 12.60 -4.32 -20.86
N MET A 131 12.47 -5.46 -21.55
CA MET A 131 12.68 -5.56 -22.99
C MET A 131 11.40 -5.35 -23.81
N GLU A 132 10.24 -5.66 -23.25
CA GLU A 132 8.97 -5.77 -23.98
C GLU A 132 7.91 -4.74 -23.54
N LEU A 133 8.14 -4.00 -22.44
CA LEU A 133 7.27 -2.92 -21.99
C LEU A 133 7.51 -1.58 -22.71
#